data_AF-A0A8X7X6C1-F1
#
_entry.id   AF-A0A8X7X6C1-F1
#
_cell.length_a   1.000
_cell.length_b   1.000
_cell.length_c   1.000
_cell.angle_alpha   90.00
_cell.angle_beta   90.00
_cell.angle_gamma   90.00
#
_symmetry.space_group_name_H-M   'P 1'
#
loop_
_entity.id
_entity.type
_entity.pdbx_description
1 polymer ?
#
loop_
_entity_poly.entity_id
_entity_poly.type
_entity_poly.pdbx_seq_one_letter_code
_entity_poly.pdbx_strand_id
1 'polypeptide(L)'
;MEVVLNCYQSLPNVESWMDLVPAPLWQEHQAFYSSVLQMAVRPRRLQHLARCALRHHLGSLCHCTLPSLGLPPSLLNFVLLKNEGRIE
;
A
#
# COMPACT_ATOMS: atom_id res chain seq x y z
N MET A 1 -8.77 -2.65 -2.40
CA MET A 1 -7.54 -3.22 -3.01
C MET A 1 -6.31 -2.36 -2.72
N GLU A 2 -6.42 -1.03 -2.85
CA GLU A 2 -5.39 -0.05 -2.41
C GLU A 2 -4.84 -0.34 -1.01
N VAL A 3 -5.71 -0.58 -0.02
CA VAL A 3 -5.29 -0.94 1.35
C VAL A 3 -4.44 -2.21 1.38
N VAL A 4 -4.80 -3.22 0.57
CA VAL A 4 -4.08 -4.51 0.51
C VAL A 4 -2.70 -4.30 -0.11
N LEU A 5 -2.62 -3.59 -1.25
CA LEU A 5 -1.34 -3.29 -1.91
C LEU A 5 -0.45 -2.40 -1.04
N ASN A 6 -1.05 -1.44 -0.33
CA ASN A 6 -0.34 -0.56 0.58
C ASN A 6 0.19 -1.31 1.83
N CYS A 7 -0.25 -2.54 2.11
CA CYS A 7 0.35 -3.32 3.19
C CYS A 7 1.71 -3.95 2.81
N TYR A 8 2.03 -4.07 1.52
CA TYR A 8 3.26 -4.71 1.06
C TYR A 8 4.41 -3.71 0.96
N GLN A 9 5.57 -4.08 1.51
CA GLN A 9 6.82 -3.30 1.35
C GLN A 9 7.38 -3.42 -0.07
N SER A 10 7.21 -4.58 -0.68
CA SER A 10 7.50 -4.88 -2.09
C SER A 10 6.47 -5.91 -2.57
N LEU A 11 6.07 -5.82 -3.85
CA LEU A 11 5.16 -6.79 -4.44
C LEU A 11 5.98 -7.95 -5.02
N PRO A 12 5.76 -9.20 -4.57
CA PRO A 12 6.46 -10.34 -5.12
C PRO A 12 5.94 -10.68 -6.53
N ASN A 13 6.89 -10.92 -7.44
CA ASN A 13 6.74 -11.52 -8.78
C ASN A 13 5.43 -11.16 -9.52
N VAL A 14 5.27 -9.87 -9.86
CA VAL A 14 4.08 -9.34 -10.53
C VAL A 14 3.83 -9.92 -11.92
N GLU A 15 4.90 -10.32 -12.60
CA GLU A 15 4.82 -10.96 -13.91
C GLU A 15 4.03 -12.28 -13.86
N SER A 16 4.24 -13.10 -12.82
CA SER A 16 3.61 -14.44 -12.75
C SER A 16 2.08 -14.46 -12.65
N TRP A 17 1.45 -13.41 -12.12
CA TRP A 17 -0.01 -13.35 -11.94
C TRP A 17 -0.71 -12.43 -12.94
N MET A 18 0.02 -11.56 -13.63
CA MET A 18 -0.57 -10.76 -14.70
C MET A 18 -0.98 -11.59 -15.90
N ASP A 19 -0.21 -12.64 -16.22
CA ASP A 19 -0.54 -13.56 -17.32
C ASP A 19 -1.84 -14.34 -17.05
N LEU A 20 -2.32 -14.35 -15.80
CA LEU A 20 -3.58 -14.95 -15.39
C LEU A 20 -4.77 -14.00 -15.52
N VAL A 21 -4.55 -12.71 -15.80
CA VAL A 21 -5.62 -11.71 -15.92
C VAL A 21 -6.27 -11.80 -17.31
N PRO A 22 -7.58 -12.10 -17.41
CA PRO A 22 -8.28 -12.10 -18.68
C PRO A 22 -8.24 -10.73 -19.39
N ALA A 23 -8.05 -10.74 -20.71
CA ALA A 23 -7.98 -9.52 -21.53
C ALA A 23 -9.15 -8.53 -21.34
N PRO A 24 -10.42 -8.96 -21.14
CA PRO A 24 -11.52 -8.03 -20.88
C PRO A 24 -11.34 -7.25 -19.56
N LEU A 25 -10.90 -7.93 -18.50
CA LEU A 25 -10.67 -7.31 -17.19
C LEU A 25 -9.44 -6.39 -17.22
N TRP A 26 -8.41 -6.77 -17.99
CA TRP A 26 -7.26 -5.92 -18.22
C TRP A 26 -7.66 -4.60 -18.88
N GLN A 27 -8.47 -4.64 -19.94
CA GLN A 27 -8.94 -3.44 -20.64
C GLN A 27 -9.84 -2.57 -19.77
N GLU A 28 -10.76 -3.18 -19.01
CA GLU A 28 -11.66 -2.47 -18.11
C GLU A 28 -10.93 -1.74 -16.99
N HIS A 29 -9.83 -2.31 -16.47
CA HIS A 29 -9.09 -1.78 -15.33
C HIS A 29 -7.61 -1.49 -15.64
N GLN A 30 -7.32 -1.07 -16.87
CA GLN A 30 -5.95 -0.90 -17.37
C GLN A 30 -5.09 0.01 -16.46
N ALA A 31 -5.65 1.14 -16.01
CA ALA A 31 -4.94 2.10 -15.17
C ALA A 31 -4.52 1.47 -13.83
N PHE A 32 -5.35 0.59 -13.27
CA PHE A 32 -5.05 -0.13 -12.04
C PHE A 32 -3.90 -1.11 -12.23
N TYR A 33 -4.00 -2.03 -13.20
CA TYR A 33 -2.95 -3.01 -13.43
C TYR A 33 -1.61 -2.38 -13.83
N SER A 34 -1.66 -1.30 -14.62
CA SER A 34 -0.47 -0.51 -14.97
C SER A 34 0.18 0.13 -13.74
N SER A 35 -0.61 0.61 -12.78
CA SER A 35 -0.10 1.15 -11.51
C SER A 35 0.58 0.06 -10.67
N VAL A 36 -0.04 -1.12 -10.57
CA VAL A 36 0.53 -2.29 -9.86
C VAL A 36 1.87 -2.72 -10.46
N LEU A 37 1.97 -2.74 -11.79
CA LEU A 37 3.22 -3.04 -12.50
C LEU A 37 4.34 -2.07 -12.17
N GLN A 38 4.04 -0.77 -12.23
CA GLN A 38 5.03 0.27 -11.91
C GLN A 38 5.50 0.17 -10.45
N MET A 39 4.63 -0.28 -9.54
CA MET A 39 4.98 -0.55 -8.15
C MET A 39 5.87 -1.77 -7.99
N ALA A 40 5.70 -2.82 -8.79
CA ALA A 40 6.48 -4.06 -8.71
C ALA A 40 7.98 -3.87 -8.96
N VAL A 41 8.31 -2.96 -9.87
CA VAL A 41 9.68 -2.78 -10.38
C VAL A 41 10.48 -1.78 -9.53
N ARG A 42 9.84 -1.05 -8.63
CA ARG A 42 10.46 0.07 -7.88
C ARG A 42 10.37 -0.12 -6.37
N PRO A 43 11.43 0.20 -5.61
CA PRO A 43 11.33 0.29 -4.16
C PRO A 43 10.33 1.39 -3.79
N ARG A 44 9.47 1.11 -2.80
CA ARG A 44 8.49 2.07 -2.30
C ARG A 44 9.19 3.29 -1.66
N ARG A 45 8.49 4.43 -1.64
CA ARG A 45 9.00 5.65 -0.98
C ARG A 45 9.35 5.37 0.49
N LEU A 46 10.35 6.07 1.03
CA LEU A 46 10.77 5.92 2.42
C LEU A 46 9.60 6.07 3.40
N GLN A 47 8.66 6.99 3.14
CA GLN A 47 7.46 7.18 3.95
C GLN A 47 6.61 5.90 4.07
N HIS A 48 6.47 5.15 2.97
CA HIS A 48 5.75 3.88 2.95
C HIS A 48 6.50 2.80 3.73
N LEU A 49 7.81 2.68 3.51
CA LEU A 49 8.65 1.73 4.24
C LEU A 49 8.64 1.99 5.75
N ALA A 50 8.72 3.26 6.15
CA ALA A 50 8.62 3.70 7.54
C ALA A 50 7.25 3.34 8.13
N ARG A 51 6.15 3.58 7.41
CA ARG A 51 4.81 3.14 7.84
C ARG A 51 4.75 1.62 8.04
N CYS A 52 5.24 0.83 7.09
CA CYS A 52 5.26 -0.63 7.21
C CYS A 52 6.06 -1.07 8.44
N ALA A 53 7.26 -0.52 8.66
CA ALA A 53 8.09 -0.83 9.81
C ALA A 53 7.38 -0.49 11.13
N LEU A 54 6.80 0.70 11.22
CA LEU A 54 6.10 1.17 12.40
C LEU A 54 4.86 0.31 12.72
N ARG A 55 4.05 0.00 11.70
CA ARG A 55 2.88 -0.87 11.85
C ARG A 55 3.26 -2.30 12.21
N HIS A 56 4.36 -2.81 11.67
CA HIS A 56 4.88 -4.12 12.03
C HIS A 56 5.32 -4.16 13.49
N HIS A 57 6.02 -3.11 13.95
CA HIS A 57 6.51 -3.01 15.33
C HIS A 57 5.37 -2.86 16.35
N LEU A 58 4.36 -2.04 16.06
CA LEU A 58 3.23 -1.80 16.97
C LEU A 58 2.13 -2.87 16.85
N GLY A 59 2.01 -3.55 15.71
CA GLY A 59 1.02 -4.61 15.49
C GLY A 59 -0.41 -4.14 15.78
N SER A 60 -1.12 -4.89 16.62
CA SER A 60 -2.49 -4.56 17.04
C SER A 60 -2.59 -3.29 17.87
N LEU A 61 -1.49 -2.86 18.51
CA LEU A 61 -1.44 -1.66 19.34
C LEU A 61 -1.41 -0.37 18.50
N CYS A 62 -1.20 -0.46 17.19
CA CYS A 62 -1.12 0.72 16.31
C CYS A 62 -2.27 1.71 16.54
N HIS A 63 -3.51 1.22 16.62
CA HIS A 63 -4.69 2.06 16.76
C HIS A 63 -4.80 2.75 18.12
N CYS A 64 -4.21 2.17 19.16
CA CYS A 64 -4.21 2.71 20.52
C CYS A 64 -3.01 3.62 20.78
N THR A 65 -1.82 3.25 20.29
CA THR A 65 -0.55 3.92 20.59
C THR A 65 -0.26 5.09 19.65
N LEU A 66 -0.71 5.03 18.39
CA LEU A 66 -0.43 6.10 17.43
C LEU A 66 -1.07 7.46 17.75
N PRO A 67 -2.33 7.52 18.21
CA PRO A 67 -2.93 8.78 18.61
C PRO A 67 -2.17 9.49 19.74
N SER A 68 -1.49 8.74 20.61
CA SER A 68 -0.68 9.31 21.71
C SER A 68 0.69 9.83 21.28
N LEU A 69 1.17 9.53 20.07
CA LEU A 69 2.49 9.95 19.59
C LEU A 69 2.53 11.42 19.10
N GLY A 70 1.40 12.14 19.14
CA GLY A 70 1.35 13.55 18.76
C GLY A 70 1.64 13.83 17.27
N LEU A 71 1.40 12.83 16.40
CA LEU A 71 1.64 12.96 14.97
C LEU A 71 0.64 13.94 14.32
N PRO A 72 1.04 14.68 13.27
CA PRO A 72 0.10 15.46 12.46
C PRO A 72 -1.04 14.57 11.94
N PRO A 73 -2.29 15.07 11.85
CA PRO A 73 -3.46 14.27 11.47
C PRO A 73 -3.31 13.53 10.13
N SER A 74 -2.67 14.16 9.14
CA SER A 74 -2.40 13.54 7.83
C SER A 74 -1.47 12.34 7.95
N LEU A 75 -0.38 12.47 8.70
CA LEU A 75 0.56 11.38 8.92
C LEU A 75 -0.07 10.27 9.76
N LEU A 76 -0.87 10.62 10.76
CA LEU A 76 -1.61 9.66 11.57
C LEU A 76 -2.59 8.84 10.72
N ASN A 77 -3.37 9.50 9.87
CA ASN A 77 -4.31 8.85 8.95
C ASN A 77 -3.59 7.94 7.94
N PHE A 78 -2.48 8.42 7.39
CA PHE A 78 -1.62 7.64 6.51
C PHE A 78 -1.13 6.36 7.20
N VAL A 79 -0.58 6.47 8.40
CA VAL A 79 -0.07 5.31 9.15
C VAL A 79 -1.19 4.35 9.55
N LEU A 80 -2.37 4.87 9.89
CA LEU A 80 -3.53 4.07 10.26
C LEU A 80 -4.27 3.45 9.07
N LEU A 81 -3.78 3.65 7.84
CA LEU A 81 -4.43 3.16 6.61
C LEU A 81 -5.88 3.66 6.46
N LYS A 82 -6.15 4.92 6.83
CA LYS A 82 -7.45 5.51 6.51
C LYS A 82 -7.59 5.62 4.99
N ASN A 83 -8.80 5.38 4.50
CA ASN A 83 -9.08 5.35 3.08
C ASN A 83 -9.12 6.79 2.55
N GLU A 84 -8.04 7.23 1.90
CA GLU A 84 -7.91 8.57 1.32
C GLU A 84 -8.08 8.57 -0.22
N GLY A 85 -8.30 7.38 -0.82
CA GLY A 85 -8.53 7.20 -2.26
C GLY A 85 -7.28 7.45 -3.11
N ARG A 86 -6.09 7.14 -2.59
CA ARG A 86 -4.79 7.37 -3.24
C ARG A 86 -3.81 6.22 -2.98
N ILE A 87 -3.38 5.57 -4.05
CA ILE A 87 -2.29 4.58 -4.01
C ILE A 87 -0.94 5.34 -4.02
N GLU A 88 -0.27 5.47 -2.87
CA GLU A 88 1.05 6.12 -2.71
C GLU A 88 2.21 5.13 -2.59
#